data_AF-A0A918TDI6-F1
#
_entry.id   AF-A0A918TDI6-F1
#
_cell.length_a   1.000
_cell.length_b   1.000
_cell.length_c   1.000
_cell.angle_alpha   90.00
_cell.angle_beta   90.00
_cell.angle_gamma   90.00
#
_symmetry.space_group_name_H-M   'P 1'
#
loop_
_entity.id
_entity.type
_entity.pdbx_description
1 polymer ?
#
loop_
_entity_poly.entity_id
_entity_poly.type
_entity_poly.pdbx_seq_one_letter_code
_entity_poly.pdbx_strand_id
1 'polypeptide(L)'
;MSLIEDLGERLARDVLASREELGDDYFHEKVSKVLGAASPTMQEAFMTAIKMYLAEERGRLFLYETLAAVRGVTAKEVAATMGPRNDAPVVMMAAPAVAAAAPAAKPAPEAKPKSNVSAAAKARMISEAMAAFGDDPVPPKPNPHLGT
;
A
#
# COMPACT_ATOMS: atom_id res chain seq x y z
N MET A 1 -16.73 12.04 -16.31
CA MET A 1 -16.52 10.84 -15.47
C MET A 1 -17.86 10.37 -14.95
N SER A 2 -17.97 9.09 -14.61
CA SER A 2 -19.18 8.52 -14.01
C SER A 2 -19.31 8.96 -12.55
N LEU A 3 -20.54 9.20 -12.07
CA LEU A 3 -20.80 9.59 -10.67
C LEU A 3 -20.18 8.61 -9.66
N ILE A 4 -20.21 7.31 -9.95
CA ILE A 4 -19.69 6.28 -9.05
C ILE A 4 -18.16 6.35 -8.95
N GLU A 5 -17.49 6.60 -10.08
CA GLU A 5 -16.04 6.76 -10.14
C GLU A 5 -15.62 8.01 -9.36
N ASP A 6 -16.31 9.13 -9.58
CA ASP A 6 -16.02 10.40 -8.90
C ASP A 6 -16.21 10.30 -7.38
N LEU A 7 -17.30 9.67 -6.93
CA LEU A 7 -17.56 9.48 -5.50
C LEU A 7 -16.56 8.50 -4.87
N GLY A 8 -16.24 7.41 -5.56
CA GLY A 8 -15.25 6.44 -5.10
C GLY A 8 -13.84 7.04 -4.99
N GLU A 9 -13.45 7.87 -5.95
CA GLU A 9 -12.15 8.55 -5.96
C GLU A 9 -12.03 9.58 -4.83
N ARG A 10 -13.06 10.42 -4.65
CA ARG A 10 -13.07 11.44 -3.58
C ARG A 10 -13.00 10.78 -2.20
N LEU A 11 -13.81 9.76 -1.96
CA LEU A 11 -13.78 9.02 -0.71
C LEU A 11 -12.44 8.33 -0.47
N ALA A 12 -11.82 7.76 -1.52
CA ALA A 12 -10.50 7.13 -1.41
C ALA A 12 -9.42 8.14 -0.96
N ARG A 13 -9.45 9.37 -1.50
CA ARG A 13 -8.56 10.46 -1.11
C ARG A 13 -8.74 10.81 0.38
N ASP A 14 -9.98 11.01 0.81
CA ASP A 14 -10.28 11.39 2.19
C ASP A 14 -9.86 10.30 3.19
N VAL A 15 -10.09 9.03 2.84
CA VAL A 15 -9.67 7.88 3.65
C VAL A 15 -8.16 7.76 3.76
N LEU A 16 -7.43 7.98 2.67
CA LEU A 16 -5.97 7.93 2.68
C LEU A 16 -5.36 9.11 3.44
N ALA A 17 -5.97 10.29 3.40
CA ALA A 17 -5.55 11.43 4.22
C ALA A 17 -5.78 11.16 5.71
N SER A 18 -6.91 10.55 6.05
CA SER A 18 -7.27 10.23 7.43
C SER A 18 -6.39 9.12 8.05
N ARG A 19 -5.67 8.34 7.23
CA ARG A 19 -4.84 7.21 7.72
C ARG A 19 -3.76 7.65 8.71
N GLU A 20 -3.16 8.82 8.47
CA GLU A 20 -2.09 9.38 9.30
C GLU A 20 -2.63 9.85 10.65
N GLU A 21 -3.83 10.42 10.66
CA GLU A 21 -4.50 10.88 11.88
C GLU A 21 -5.01 9.70 12.73
N LEU A 22 -5.49 8.63 12.09
CA LEU A 22 -6.02 7.44 12.77
C LEU A 22 -4.93 6.45 13.19
N GLY A 23 -3.72 6.53 12.61
CA GLY A 23 -2.66 5.55 12.80
C GLY A 23 -3.03 4.15 12.30
N ASP A 24 -3.93 4.05 11.32
CA ASP A 24 -4.43 2.80 10.75
C ASP A 24 -4.26 2.81 9.22
N ASP A 25 -3.14 2.25 8.76
CA ASP A 25 -2.78 2.15 7.34
C ASP A 25 -3.80 1.33 6.53
N TYR A 26 -4.57 0.46 7.18
CA TYR A 26 -5.56 -0.43 6.58
C TYR A 26 -7.01 0.04 6.82
N PHE A 27 -7.21 1.29 7.26
CA PHE A 27 -8.55 1.83 7.51
C PHE A 27 -9.48 1.73 6.29
N HIS A 28 -8.92 1.84 5.08
CA HIS A 28 -9.64 1.66 3.82
C HIS A 28 -10.32 0.28 3.69
N GLU A 29 -9.80 -0.78 4.31
CA GLU A 29 -10.45 -2.10 4.31
C GLU A 29 -11.74 -2.10 5.13
N LYS A 30 -11.78 -1.34 6.23
CA LYS A 30 -12.99 -1.19 7.05
C LYS A 30 -14.06 -0.42 6.29
N VAL A 31 -13.67 0.67 5.62
CA VAL A 31 -14.56 1.45 4.75
C VAL A 31 -15.06 0.58 3.59
N SER A 32 -14.21 -0.23 2.97
CA SER A 32 -14.60 -1.16 1.91
C SER A 32 -15.67 -2.15 2.37
N LYS A 33 -15.61 -2.66 3.60
CA LYS A 33 -16.64 -3.58 4.15
C LYS A 33 -17.99 -2.88 4.30
N VAL A 34 -17.98 -1.62 4.77
CA VAL A 34 -19.20 -0.81 4.89
C VAL A 34 -19.81 -0.53 3.51
N LEU A 35 -18.97 -0.13 2.55
CA LEU A 35 -19.41 0.09 1.17
C LEU A 35 -19.96 -1.18 0.53
N GLY A 36 -19.35 -2.35 0.76
CA GLY A 36 -19.83 -3.61 0.20
C GLY A 36 -21.22 -4.02 0.68
N ALA A 37 -21.60 -3.64 1.90
CA ALA A 37 -22.94 -3.90 2.42
C ALA A 37 -24.01 -2.97 1.80
N ALA A 38 -23.63 -1.77 1.35
CA ALA A 38 -24.55 -0.74 0.86
C ALA A 38 -24.59 -0.63 -0.68
N SER A 39 -23.44 -0.72 -1.34
CA SER A 39 -23.27 -0.61 -2.79
C SER A 39 -21.98 -1.32 -3.25
N PRO A 40 -22.08 -2.56 -3.74
CA PRO A 40 -20.93 -3.31 -4.27
C PRO A 40 -20.22 -2.59 -5.42
N THR A 41 -20.98 -1.97 -6.33
CA THR A 41 -20.39 -1.23 -7.47
C THR A 41 -19.56 -0.03 -7.01
N MET A 42 -20.01 0.68 -5.97
CA MET A 42 -19.23 1.79 -5.40
C MET A 42 -17.98 1.28 -4.66
N GLN A 43 -18.09 0.13 -3.96
CA GLN A 43 -16.95 -0.49 -3.31
C GLN A 43 -15.83 -0.81 -4.31
N GLU A 44 -16.18 -1.36 -5.48
CA GLU A 44 -15.21 -1.68 -6.54
C GLU A 44 -14.49 -0.43 -7.05
N ALA A 45 -15.25 0.64 -7.31
CA ALA A 45 -14.69 1.92 -7.74
C ALA A 45 -13.74 2.52 -6.66
N PHE A 46 -14.17 2.52 -5.40
CA PHE A 46 -13.36 2.98 -4.26
C PHE A 46 -12.05 2.20 -4.12
N MET A 47 -12.11 0.86 -4.12
CA MET A 47 -10.92 0.02 -3.99
C MET A 47 -9.98 0.15 -5.18
N THR A 48 -10.52 0.43 -6.37
CA THR A 48 -9.72 0.74 -7.56
C THR A 48 -8.98 2.07 -7.38
N ALA A 49 -9.67 3.12 -6.95
CA ALA A 49 -9.04 4.40 -6.65
C ALA A 49 -7.94 4.29 -5.59
N ILE A 50 -8.19 3.58 -4.47
CA ILE A 50 -7.16 3.33 -3.43
C ILE A 50 -5.90 2.70 -4.03
N LYS A 51 -6.05 1.65 -4.86
CA LYS A 51 -4.91 1.00 -5.51
C LYS A 51 -4.14 1.95 -6.42
N MET A 52 -4.84 2.83 -7.15
CA MET A 52 -4.21 3.84 -8.00
C MET A 52 -3.40 4.84 -7.19
N TYR A 53 -3.94 5.35 -6.08
CA TYR A 53 -3.20 6.26 -5.18
C TYR A 53 -1.95 5.62 -4.57
N LEU A 54 -2.04 4.35 -4.14
CA LEU A 54 -0.88 3.63 -3.61
C LEU A 54 0.15 3.29 -4.69
N ALA A 55 -0.28 3.04 -5.92
CA ALA A 55 0.63 2.85 -7.05
C ALA A 55 1.33 4.16 -7.42
N GLU A 56 0.60 5.28 -7.41
CA GLU A 56 1.13 6.61 -7.65
C GLU A 56 2.14 7.01 -6.57
N GLU A 57 1.85 6.74 -5.29
CA GLU A 57 2.79 6.95 -4.17
C GLU A 57 4.12 6.24 -4.39
N ARG A 58 4.08 4.97 -4.78
CA ARG A 58 5.29 4.19 -5.11
C ARG A 58 6.01 4.73 -6.36
N GLY A 59 5.25 5.12 -7.39
CA GLY A 59 5.80 5.71 -8.61
C GLY A 59 6.53 7.03 -8.33
N ARG A 60 5.96 7.89 -7.49
CA ARG A 60 6.60 9.14 -7.06
C ARG A 60 7.87 8.88 -6.27
N LEU A 61 7.84 7.95 -5.32
CA LEU A 61 9.02 7.59 -4.54
C LEU A 61 10.18 7.19 -5.47
N PHE A 62 9.91 6.31 -6.43
CA PHE A 62 10.90 5.89 -7.42
C PHE A 62 11.38 7.06 -8.30
N LEU A 63 10.48 7.93 -8.73
CA LEU A 63 10.83 9.13 -9.49
C LEU A 63 11.76 10.06 -8.69
N TYR A 64 11.50 10.24 -7.40
CA TYR A 64 12.32 11.09 -6.54
C TYR A 64 13.70 10.50 -6.26
N GLU A 65 13.78 9.19 -6.03
CA GLU A 65 15.05 8.49 -5.85
C GLU A 65 15.92 8.56 -7.12
N THR A 66 15.31 8.36 -8.29
CA THR A 66 16.05 8.42 -9.57
C THR A 66 16.54 9.83 -9.88
N LEU A 67 15.71 10.85 -9.66
CA LEU A 67 16.13 12.25 -9.85
C LEU A 67 17.16 12.71 -8.83
N ALA A 68 17.06 12.24 -7.58
CA ALA A 68 18.05 12.49 -6.54
C ALA A 68 19.44 11.98 -6.97
N ALA A 69 19.49 10.75 -7.50
CA ALA A 69 20.72 10.15 -8.01
C ALA A 69 21.34 10.95 -9.17
N VAL A 70 20.51 11.46 -10.09
CA VAL A 70 20.99 12.26 -11.24
C VAL A 70 21.46 13.65 -10.82
N ARG A 71 20.76 14.28 -9.87
CA ARG A 71 21.00 15.67 -9.46
C ARG A 71 22.03 15.80 -8.33
N GLY A 72 22.46 14.69 -7.72
CA GLY A 72 23.37 14.69 -6.58
C GLY A 72 22.76 15.33 -5.32
N VAL A 73 21.43 15.32 -5.22
CA VAL A 73 20.67 15.87 -4.08
C VAL A 73 19.82 14.78 -3.44
N THR A 74 19.21 15.04 -2.29
CA THR A 74 18.34 14.06 -1.62
C THR A 74 16.97 13.95 -2.28
N ALA A 75 16.33 12.79 -2.16
CA ALA A 75 14.96 12.58 -2.65
C ALA A 75 13.95 13.56 -2.02
N LYS A 76 14.19 13.97 -0.78
CA LYS A 76 13.38 14.99 -0.07
C LYS A 76 13.50 16.36 -0.73
N GLU A 77 14.69 16.76 -1.17
CA GLU A 77 14.92 18.02 -1.87
C GLU A 77 14.27 18.00 -3.27
N VAL A 78 14.35 16.88 -3.99
CA VAL A 78 13.63 16.72 -5.25
C VAL A 78 12.12 16.86 -5.05
N ALA A 79 11.57 16.18 -4.04
CA ALA A 79 10.14 16.27 -3.73
C ALA A 79 9.72 17.70 -3.38
N ALA A 80 10.55 18.46 -2.63
CA ALA A 80 10.29 19.86 -2.32
C ALA A 80 10.30 20.76 -3.56
N THR A 81 11.19 20.52 -4.53
CA THR A 81 11.22 21.29 -5.79
C THR A 81 10.06 21.01 -6.72
N MET A 82 9.47 19.81 -6.67
CA MET A 82 8.33 19.41 -7.52
C MET A 82 6.97 19.77 -6.92
N GLY A 83 6.94 20.33 -5.71
CA GLY A 83 5.72 20.74 -5.02
C GLY A 83 4.93 19.58 -4.40
N PRO A 84 4.05 19.88 -3.42
CA PRO A 84 3.15 18.88 -2.83
C PRO A 84 2.19 18.32 -3.89
N ARG A 85 1.61 17.13 -3.64
CA ARG A 85 0.45 16.67 -4.43
C ARG A 85 -0.59 17.78 -4.39
N ASN A 86 -1.01 18.26 -5.55
CA ASN A 86 -1.99 19.34 -5.68
C ASN A 86 -3.40 18.91 -5.19
N ASP A 87 -3.53 17.64 -4.76
CA ASP A 87 -4.73 16.98 -4.28
C ASP A 87 -4.83 16.91 -2.75
N ALA A 88 -4.03 17.71 -2.02
CA ALA A 88 -4.21 17.87 -0.57
C ALA A 88 -5.68 18.24 -0.30
N PRO A 89 -6.37 17.52 0.59
CA PRO A 89 -7.81 17.58 0.65
C PRO A 89 -8.25 19.00 1.03
N VAL A 90 -9.30 19.47 0.37
CA VAL A 90 -10.06 20.68 0.77
C VAL A 90 -10.81 20.35 2.07
N VAL A 91 -10.09 19.99 3.14
CA VAL A 91 -10.64 19.86 4.48
C VAL A 91 -10.65 21.26 5.09
N MET A 92 -11.51 22.11 4.55
CA MET A 92 -12.09 23.23 5.29
C MET A 92 -13.25 23.78 4.47
N MET A 93 -14.41 23.13 4.58
CA MET A 93 -15.66 23.83 4.91
C MET A 93 -16.82 22.85 5.10
N ALA A 94 -17.39 22.92 6.32
CA ALA A 94 -18.72 22.46 6.73
C ALA A 94 -19.04 20.95 6.68
N ALA A 95 -18.74 20.26 7.77
CA ALA A 95 -19.62 19.20 8.27
C ALA A 95 -20.16 19.63 9.64
N PRO A 96 -21.48 19.91 9.81
CA PRO A 96 -22.06 19.81 11.13
C PRO A 96 -22.23 18.33 11.46
N ALA A 97 -21.96 18.01 12.72
CA ALA A 97 -22.08 16.67 13.27
C ALA A 97 -23.40 16.00 12.90
N VAL A 98 -23.33 14.82 12.27
CA VAL A 98 -24.43 13.84 12.31
C VAL A 98 -24.02 12.73 13.25
N ALA A 99 -24.42 12.92 14.50
CA ALA A 99 -24.69 11.83 15.41
C ALA A 99 -25.91 11.07 14.89
N ALA A 100 -25.76 9.78 14.57
CA ALA A 100 -26.88 8.84 14.50
C ALA A 100 -26.38 7.39 14.61
N ALA A 101 -26.40 6.89 15.84
CA ALA A 101 -26.74 5.54 16.27
C ALA A 101 -26.43 4.35 15.33
N ALA A 102 -25.35 3.63 15.62
CA ALA A 102 -25.28 2.20 15.39
C ALA A 102 -25.88 1.46 16.61
N PRO A 103 -26.84 0.53 16.46
CA PRO A 103 -27.35 -0.24 17.59
C PRO A 103 -26.35 -1.32 18.02
N ALA A 104 -26.35 -1.55 19.33
CA ALA A 104 -25.48 -2.46 20.04
C ALA A 104 -25.59 -3.92 19.57
N ALA A 105 -24.43 -4.56 19.39
CA ALA A 105 -24.28 -6.01 19.49
C ALA A 105 -23.19 -6.33 20.50
N LYS A 106 -23.54 -7.13 21.52
CA LYS A 106 -22.72 -7.49 22.68
C LYS A 106 -21.47 -8.32 22.34
N PRO A 107 -20.47 -8.37 23.26
CA PRO A 107 -19.12 -8.87 22.99
C PRO A 107 -18.93 -10.34 23.43
N ALA A 108 -18.04 -11.06 22.73
CA ALA A 108 -17.21 -12.17 23.25
C ALA A 108 -16.37 -12.81 22.12
N PRO A 109 -15.26 -13.52 22.41
CA PRO A 109 -14.26 -13.31 23.46
C PRO A 109 -12.82 -13.26 22.90
N GLU A 110 -11.89 -12.72 23.69
CA GLU A 110 -10.44 -12.74 23.45
C GLU A 110 -9.86 -14.16 23.45
N ALA A 111 -8.86 -14.39 22.59
CA ALA A 111 -7.49 -14.85 22.92
C ALA A 111 -6.87 -15.80 21.88
N LYS A 112 -5.83 -15.33 21.18
CA LYS A 112 -4.42 -15.71 21.46
C LYS A 112 -3.46 -15.00 20.50
N PRO A 113 -2.27 -14.55 20.99
CA PRO A 113 -1.30 -13.82 20.19
C PRO A 113 -0.52 -14.78 19.28
N LYS A 114 -0.48 -14.50 17.98
CA LYS A 114 0.48 -15.14 17.07
C LYS A 114 1.76 -14.30 17.01
N SER A 115 2.76 -14.81 17.72
CA SER A 115 4.21 -14.57 17.64
C SER A 115 4.68 -13.58 16.56
N ASN A 116 5.20 -12.44 17.00
CA ASN A 116 6.07 -11.59 16.20
C ASN A 116 7.43 -12.28 16.08
N VAL A 117 7.81 -12.69 14.86
CA VAL A 117 9.18 -13.08 14.56
C VAL A 117 10.03 -11.82 14.61
N SER A 118 10.87 -11.72 15.63
CA SER A 118 11.82 -10.63 15.82
C SER A 118 12.74 -10.48 14.60
N ALA A 119 13.04 -9.23 14.24
CA ALA A 119 13.92 -8.84 13.14
C ALA A 119 15.31 -9.53 13.15
N ALA A 120 15.73 -10.09 14.29
CA ALA A 120 16.96 -10.88 14.41
C ALA A 120 16.91 -12.22 13.64
N ALA A 121 15.73 -12.82 13.43
CA ALA A 121 15.59 -14.08 12.70
C ALA A 121 15.70 -13.88 11.17
N LYS A 122 15.25 -12.73 10.66
CA LYS A 122 15.31 -12.41 9.22
C LYS A 122 16.75 -12.14 8.75
N ALA A 123 17.60 -11.61 9.64
CA ALA A 123 19.02 -11.39 9.35
C ALA A 123 19.83 -12.70 9.27
N ARG A 124 19.45 -13.74 10.03
CA ARG A 124 20.12 -15.06 9.99
C ARG A 124 19.82 -15.85 8.72
N MET A 125 18.59 -15.81 8.20
CA MET A 125 18.24 -16.51 6.96
C MET A 125 18.95 -15.95 5.72
N ILE A 126 19.28 -14.65 5.73
CA ILE A 126 19.96 -14.02 4.60
C ILE A 126 21.46 -14.35 4.59
N SER A 127 22.12 -14.47 5.75
CA SER A 127 23.55 -14.82 5.78
C SER A 127 23.82 -16.30 5.46
N GLU A 128 22.90 -17.20 5.82
CA GLU A 128 23.04 -18.64 5.55
C GLU A 128 22.81 -18.98 4.07
N ALA A 129 21.94 -18.22 3.38
CA ALA A 129 21.70 -18.38 1.95
C ALA A 129 22.87 -17.93 1.07
N MET A 130 23.71 -16.99 1.53
CA MET A 130 24.86 -16.50 0.75
C MET A 130 26.12 -17.37 0.86
N ALA A 131 26.22 -18.24 1.88
CA ALA A 131 27.37 -19.14 2.05
C ALA A 131 27.27 -20.42 1.20
N ALA A 132 26.08 -20.73 0.66
CA ALA A 132 25.84 -21.94 -0.15
C ALA A 132 26.08 -21.74 -1.66
N PHE A 133 26.41 -20.53 -2.11
CA PHE A 133 26.74 -20.22 -3.51
C PHE A 133 28.26 -20.23 -3.73
N GLY A 134 28.92 -21.30 -3.26
CA GLY A 134 30.30 -21.61 -3.60
C GLY A 134 30.37 -22.40 -4.90
N ASP A 135 31.23 -21.95 -5.82
CA ASP A 135 31.54 -22.53 -7.12
C ASP A 135 31.68 -24.07 -7.11
N ASP A 136 30.66 -24.77 -7.63
CA ASP A 136 30.79 -26.14 -8.13
C ASP A 136 30.51 -26.13 -9.64
N PRO A 137 31.49 -26.49 -10.50
CA PRO A 137 31.29 -26.46 -11.95
C PRO A 137 30.30 -27.54 -12.39
N VAL A 138 29.21 -27.12 -13.03
CA VAL A 138 28.19 -27.99 -13.62
C VAL A 138 28.82 -28.79 -14.78
N PRO A 139 28.82 -30.13 -14.77
CA PRO A 139 29.36 -30.91 -15.88
C PRO A 139 28.44 -30.81 -17.12
N PRO A 140 28.99 -30.73 -18.34
CA PRO A 140 28.18 -30.61 -19.55
C PRO A 140 27.39 -31.90 -19.82
N LYS A 141 26.09 -31.75 -20.07
CA LYS A 141 25.19 -32.86 -20.43
C LYS A 141 25.51 -33.37 -21.85
N PRO A 142 25.47 -34.69 -22.10
CA PRO A 142 25.72 -35.24 -23.43
C PRO A 142 24.56 -34.91 -24.39
N ASN A 143 24.88 -34.37 -25.57
CA ASN A 143 23.91 -34.03 -26.60
C ASN A 143 23.37 -35.28 -27.31
N PRO A 144 22.05 -35.45 -27.45
CA PRO A 144 21.43 -36.63 -28.06
C PRO A 144 21.40 -36.61 -29.60
N HIS A 145 22.26 -35.83 -30.26
CA HIS A 145 22.27 -35.66 -31.72
C HIS A 145 23.64 -35.84 -32.37
N LEU A 146 24.37 -36.89 -31.99
CA LEU A 146 25.35 -37.51 -32.88
C LEU A 146 25.00 -38.99 -33.04
N GLY A 147 24.43 -39.33 -34.20
CA GLY A 147 24.29 -40.70 -34.64
C GLY A 147 25.56 -41.22 -35.28
N THR A 148 25.87 -42.48 -35.01
CA THR A 148 26.26 -43.54 -35.96
C THR A 148 26.05 -44.87 -35.25
#